data_AF-A0A3M1DGM1-F1
#
_entry.id   AF-A0A3M1DGM1-F1
#
_cell.length_a   1.000
_cell.length_b   1.000
_cell.length_c   1.000
_cell.angle_alpha   90.00
_cell.angle_beta   90.00
_cell.angle_gamma   90.00
#
_symmetry.space_group_name_H-M   'P 1'
#
loop_
_entity.id
_entity.type
_entity.pdbx_description
1 polymer ?
#
loop_
_entity_poly.entity_id
_entity_poly.type
_entity_poly.pdbx_seq_one_letter_code
_entity_poly.pdbx_strand_id
1 'polypeptide(L)'
;MRGGITTSSVKSGPNPIPKEQAKRIADLLRSAQRRNRGSVALFGMCYGSRDQVSSIVRKYVAEEGGVDWLAGREFWEFISGDPDCVSEIYAIAAEVGECFRDSQGQTLAEILEAKLDQLEQEFQALYGTDGEPMWRALLERNT
;
A
#
# COMPACT_ATOMS: atom_id res chain seq x y z
N MET A 1 -28.06 -4.45 5.40
CA MET A 1 -27.14 -5.46 4.81
C MET A 1 -27.12 -6.69 5.70
N ARG A 2 -27.44 -7.89 5.19
CA ARG A 2 -27.44 -9.13 5.98
C ARG A 2 -26.00 -9.65 6.09
N GLY A 3 -25.58 -10.01 7.31
CA GLY A 3 -24.23 -10.43 7.68
C GLY A 3 -23.74 -11.72 7.02
N GLY A 4 -23.25 -11.61 5.79
CA GLY A 4 -22.36 -12.60 5.18
C GLY A 4 -20.92 -12.39 5.66
N ILE A 5 -20.17 -13.47 5.83
CA ILE A 5 -18.72 -13.41 6.09
C ILE A 5 -18.04 -12.89 4.83
N THR A 6 -17.43 -11.71 4.87
CA THR A 6 -16.64 -11.19 3.75
C THR A 6 -15.20 -11.65 3.88
N THR A 7 -14.64 -12.26 2.84
CA THR A 7 -13.21 -12.57 2.78
C THR A 7 -12.53 -11.55 1.86
N SER A 8 -11.72 -10.66 2.43
CA SER A 8 -11.02 -9.61 1.68
C SER A 8 -9.51 -9.79 1.72
N SER A 9 -8.87 -9.72 0.55
CA SER A 9 -7.42 -9.48 0.49
C SER A 9 -7.20 -7.98 0.25
N VAL A 10 -6.43 -7.35 1.14
CA VAL A 10 -6.20 -5.89 1.13
C VAL A 10 -4.81 -5.59 0.58
N LYS A 11 -4.73 -4.67 -0.36
CA LYS A 11 -3.49 -4.11 -0.88
C LYS A 11 -3.50 -2.59 -0.78
N SER A 12 -2.31 -2.02 -0.67
CA SER A 12 -2.12 -0.59 -0.54
C SER A 12 -2.72 0.15 -1.75
N GLY A 13 -2.32 -0.17 -2.99
CA GLY A 13 -2.68 0.61 -4.18
C GLY A 13 -3.14 -0.15 -5.42
N PRO A 14 -3.39 0.56 -6.54
CA PRO A 14 -3.94 0.00 -7.78
C PRO A 14 -2.93 -0.72 -8.69
N ASN A 15 -1.63 -0.62 -8.36
CA ASN A 15 -0.54 -1.25 -9.11
C ASN A 15 0.34 -2.23 -8.27
N PRO A 16 -0.20 -3.03 -7.32
CA PRO A 16 0.61 -3.52 -6.22
C PRO A 16 1.22 -4.91 -6.46
N ILE A 17 0.84 -5.62 -7.53
CA ILE A 17 1.11 -7.06 -7.64
C ILE A 17 1.48 -7.52 -9.06
N PRO A 18 2.53 -8.35 -9.20
CA PRO A 18 2.78 -9.12 -10.42
C PRO A 18 1.65 -10.12 -10.73
N LYS A 19 1.56 -10.56 -12.00
CA LYS A 19 0.59 -11.54 -12.49
C LYS A 19 0.43 -12.79 -11.61
N GLU A 20 1.54 -13.43 -11.22
CA GLU A 20 1.48 -14.68 -10.45
C GLU A 20 0.87 -14.48 -9.07
N GLN A 21 1.11 -13.33 -8.45
CA GLN A 21 0.48 -12.98 -7.19
C GLN A 21 -1.02 -12.70 -7.38
N ALA A 22 -1.41 -12.02 -8.47
CA ALA A 22 -2.81 -11.76 -8.79
C ALA A 22 -3.61 -13.07 -8.94
N LYS A 23 -3.06 -14.04 -9.69
CA LYS A 23 -3.67 -15.37 -9.85
C LYS A 23 -3.81 -16.11 -8.53
N ARG A 24 -2.75 -16.13 -7.72
CA ARG A 24 -2.77 -16.80 -6.41
C ARG A 24 -3.81 -16.19 -5.48
N ILE A 25 -3.95 -14.87 -5.45
CA ILE A 25 -4.96 -14.18 -4.65
C ILE A 25 -6.37 -14.55 -5.12
N ALA A 26 -6.61 -14.54 -6.43
CA ALA A 26 -7.90 -14.92 -6.99
C ALA A 26 -8.27 -16.38 -6.63
N ASP A 27 -7.32 -17.31 -6.74
CA ASP A 27 -7.54 -18.71 -6.39
C ASP A 27 -7.86 -18.90 -4.91
N LEU A 28 -7.15 -18.19 -4.01
CA LEU A 28 -7.41 -18.23 -2.57
C LEU A 28 -8.80 -17.69 -2.22
N LEU A 29 -9.17 -16.54 -2.80
CA LEU A 29 -10.46 -15.90 -2.59
C LEU A 29 -11.62 -16.76 -3.10
N ARG A 30 -11.48 -17.31 -4.31
CA ARG A 30 -12.44 -18.26 -4.88
C ARG A 30 -12.57 -19.54 -4.05
N SER A 31 -11.44 -20.06 -3.57
CA SER A 31 -11.41 -21.23 -2.69
C SER A 31 -12.14 -20.97 -1.37
N ALA A 32 -11.95 -19.79 -0.77
CA ALA A 32 -12.64 -19.36 0.44
C ALA A 32 -14.16 -19.22 0.20
N GLN A 33 -14.56 -18.60 -0.91
CA GLN A 33 -15.97 -18.44 -1.27
C GLN A 33 -16.69 -19.79 -1.43
N ARG A 34 -16.02 -20.77 -2.06
CA ARG A 34 -16.56 -22.14 -2.21
C ARG A 34 -16.78 -22.84 -0.87
N ARG A 35 -15.90 -22.61 0.11
CA ARG A 35 -16.01 -23.19 1.46
C ARG A 35 -17.09 -22.51 2.30
N ASN A 36 -17.36 -21.23 2.06
CA ASN A 36 -18.31 -20.42 2.81
C ASN A 36 -19.46 -19.95 1.90
N ARG A 37 -20.40 -20.84 1.58
CA ARG A 37 -21.57 -20.49 0.75
C ARG A 37 -22.33 -19.31 1.38
N GLY A 38 -22.52 -18.24 0.61
CA GLY A 38 -23.14 -16.98 1.07
C GLY A 38 -22.14 -15.87 1.41
N SER A 39 -20.83 -16.14 1.34
CA SER A 39 -19.79 -15.11 1.43
C SER A 39 -19.56 -14.38 0.10
N VAL A 40 -19.18 -13.11 0.19
CA VAL A 40 -18.63 -12.34 -0.92
C VAL A 40 -17.11 -12.35 -0.79
N ALA A 41 -16.43 -12.75 -1.87
CA ALA A 41 -15.00 -12.65 -1.97
C ALA A 41 -14.64 -11.37 -2.72
N LEU A 42 -13.81 -10.53 -2.10
CA LEU A 42 -13.48 -9.20 -2.62
C LEU A 42 -11.98 -8.95 -2.58
N PHE A 43 -11.46 -8.35 -3.64
CA PHE A 43 -10.11 -7.78 -3.65
C PHE A 43 -10.16 -6.27 -3.40
N GLY A 44 -9.62 -5.83 -2.27
CA GLY A 44 -9.70 -4.45 -1.81
C GLY A 44 -8.40 -3.68 -1.98
N MET A 45 -8.48 -2.45 -2.49
CA MET A 45 -7.35 -1.54 -2.61
C MET A 45 -7.60 -0.26 -1.79
N CYS A 46 -6.70 0.08 -0.86
CA CYS A 46 -6.91 1.16 0.11
C CYS A 46 -6.90 2.57 -0.51
N TYR A 47 -6.29 2.75 -1.68
CA TYR A 47 -6.29 4.01 -2.41
C TYR A 47 -6.36 3.79 -3.93
N GLY A 48 -6.62 4.89 -4.66
CA GLY A 48 -6.78 4.90 -6.11
C GLY A 48 -8.25 4.86 -6.55
N SER A 49 -8.45 4.93 -7.86
CA SER A 49 -9.75 4.87 -8.52
C SER A 49 -9.79 3.72 -9.54
N ARG A 50 -10.98 3.36 -10.01
CA ARG A 50 -11.17 2.29 -11.02
C ARG A 50 -10.29 2.48 -12.25
N ASP A 51 -10.13 3.72 -12.70
CA ASP A 51 -9.34 4.07 -13.89
C ASP A 51 -7.84 3.86 -13.70
N GLN A 52 -7.36 3.91 -12.44
CA GLN A 52 -5.96 3.72 -12.09
C GLN A 52 -5.61 2.24 -11.86
N VAL A 53 -6.60 1.36 -11.71
CA VAL A 53 -6.38 -0.07 -11.47
C VAL A 53 -5.69 -0.73 -12.66
N SER A 54 -4.57 -1.39 -12.37
CA SER A 54 -3.74 -2.05 -13.37
C SER A 54 -4.52 -3.09 -14.19
N SER A 55 -4.12 -3.24 -15.46
CA SER A 55 -4.67 -4.27 -16.34
C SER A 55 -4.44 -5.70 -15.82
N ILE A 56 -3.41 -5.91 -14.98
CA ILE A 56 -3.15 -7.18 -14.29
C ILE A 56 -4.29 -7.54 -13.35
N VAL A 57 -4.75 -6.60 -12.52
CA VAL A 57 -5.86 -6.86 -11.59
C VAL A 57 -7.15 -7.12 -12.38
N ARG A 58 -7.46 -6.27 -13.36
CA ARG A 58 -8.65 -6.44 -14.21
C ARG A 58 -8.69 -7.82 -14.87
N LYS A 59 -7.59 -8.23 -15.48
CA LYS A 59 -7.49 -9.51 -16.19
C LYS A 59 -7.44 -10.71 -15.25
N TYR A 60 -6.53 -10.74 -14.29
CA TYR A 60 -6.24 -11.96 -13.54
C TYR A 60 -7.10 -12.12 -12.28
N VAL A 61 -7.57 -11.03 -11.68
CA VAL A 61 -8.45 -11.08 -10.50
C VAL A 61 -9.92 -11.07 -10.91
N ALA A 62 -10.32 -10.17 -11.81
CA ALA A 62 -11.72 -10.05 -12.22
C ALA A 62 -12.08 -11.03 -13.34
N GLU A 63 -11.47 -10.94 -14.52
CA GLU A 63 -11.88 -11.72 -15.70
C GLU A 63 -11.55 -13.23 -15.55
N GLU A 64 -10.30 -13.58 -15.30
CA GLU A 64 -9.86 -14.98 -15.14
C GLU A 64 -10.21 -15.51 -13.73
N GLY A 65 -10.13 -14.63 -12.72
CA GLY A 65 -10.29 -14.94 -11.31
C GLY A 65 -11.75 -14.94 -10.84
N GLY A 66 -12.65 -14.25 -11.54
CA GLY A 66 -14.07 -14.16 -11.16
C GLY A 66 -14.28 -13.56 -9.77
N VAL A 67 -13.36 -12.70 -9.32
CA VAL A 67 -13.42 -12.04 -8.01
C VAL A 67 -13.64 -10.55 -8.23
N ASP A 68 -14.64 -9.99 -7.54
CA ASP A 68 -14.91 -8.55 -7.57
C ASP A 68 -13.80 -7.77 -6.87
N TRP A 69 -13.64 -6.50 -7.25
CA TRP A 69 -12.66 -5.62 -6.64
C TRP A 69 -13.22 -4.22 -6.42
N LEU A 70 -12.74 -3.56 -5.36
CA LEU A 70 -13.04 -2.18 -5.02
C LEU A 70 -11.74 -1.42 -4.72
N ALA A 71 -11.73 -0.12 -4.99
CA ALA A 71 -10.57 0.75 -4.78
C ALA A 71 -10.96 2.07 -4.09
N GLY A 72 -10.07 2.56 -3.23
CA GLY A 72 -10.20 3.87 -2.60
C GLY A 72 -11.52 4.03 -1.84
N ARG A 73 -12.26 5.10 -2.13
CA ARG A 73 -13.52 5.43 -1.44
C ARG A 73 -14.53 4.29 -1.48
N GLU A 74 -14.72 3.64 -2.63
CA GLU A 74 -15.69 2.53 -2.75
C GLU A 74 -15.36 1.37 -1.82
N PHE A 75 -14.06 1.09 -1.63
CA PHE A 75 -13.61 0.02 -0.75
C PHE A 75 -13.82 0.38 0.72
N TRP A 76 -13.50 1.61 1.11
CA TRP A 76 -13.70 2.09 2.47
C TRP A 76 -15.18 2.18 2.84
N GLU A 77 -16.03 2.67 1.93
CA GLU A 77 -17.49 2.68 2.11
C GLU A 77 -18.04 1.26 2.26
N PHE A 78 -17.56 0.31 1.46
CA PHE A 78 -18.00 -1.08 1.56
C PHE A 78 -17.65 -1.73 2.91
N ILE A 79 -16.47 -1.45 3.47
CA ILE A 79 -16.05 -2.01 4.77
C ILE A 79 -16.77 -1.33 5.94
N SER A 80 -16.84 0.01 5.92
CA SER A 80 -17.34 0.81 7.04
C SER A 80 -18.87 0.96 7.04
N GLY A 81 -19.50 0.87 5.88
CA GLY A 81 -20.89 1.29 5.67
C GLY A 81 -21.07 2.81 5.60
N ASP A 82 -19.97 3.57 5.55
CA ASP A 82 -19.95 5.03 5.60
C ASP A 82 -19.21 5.62 4.38
N PRO A 83 -19.87 6.44 3.53
CA PRO A 83 -19.25 7.06 2.37
C PRO A 83 -18.14 8.07 2.71
N ASP A 84 -18.11 8.59 3.94
CA ASP A 84 -17.14 9.59 4.41
C ASP A 84 -15.97 9.00 5.19
N CYS A 85 -15.96 7.69 5.47
CA CYS A 85 -14.91 7.00 6.21
C CYS A 85 -13.49 7.31 5.68
N VAL A 86 -13.30 7.33 4.37
CA VAL A 86 -11.98 7.65 3.78
C VAL A 86 -11.55 9.09 4.04
N SER A 87 -12.50 10.03 4.07
CA SER A 87 -12.24 11.43 4.35
C SER A 87 -11.80 11.60 5.82
N GLU A 88 -12.44 10.88 6.74
CA GLU A 88 -12.06 10.86 8.16
C GLU A 88 -10.66 10.28 8.37
N ILE A 89 -10.32 9.19 7.69
CA ILE A 89 -8.97 8.61 7.75
C ILE A 89 -7.92 9.63 7.31
N TYR A 90 -8.17 10.37 6.22
CA TYR A 90 -7.24 11.42 5.77
C TYR A 90 -7.15 12.59 6.74
N ALA A 91 -8.28 12.99 7.35
CA ALA A 91 -8.28 14.06 8.34
C ALA A 91 -7.44 13.68 9.58
N ILE A 92 -7.61 12.45 10.08
CA ILE A 92 -6.80 11.93 11.20
C ILE A 92 -5.32 11.86 10.81
N ALA A 93 -5.00 11.40 9.60
CA ALA A 93 -3.62 11.33 9.14
C ALA A 93 -2.97 12.73 9.05
N ALA A 94 -3.72 13.73 8.59
CA ALA A 94 -3.27 15.12 8.55
C ALA A 94 -3.06 15.68 9.98
N GLU A 95 -4.03 15.47 10.87
CA GLU A 95 -3.94 15.88 12.27
C GLU A 95 -2.73 15.27 12.97
N VAL A 96 -2.51 13.96 12.80
CA VAL A 96 -1.31 13.29 13.32
C VAL A 96 -0.05 13.91 12.71
N GLY A 97 -0.02 14.17 11.41
CA GLY A 97 1.13 14.82 10.76
C GLY A 97 1.47 16.20 11.37
N GLU A 98 0.45 16.98 11.72
CA GLU A 98 0.62 18.33 12.30
C GLU A 98 0.96 18.29 13.80
N CYS A 99 0.31 17.41 14.55
CA CYS A 99 0.40 17.34 16.01
C CYS A 99 1.45 16.36 16.52
N PHE A 100 1.99 15.47 15.67
CA PHE A 100 2.98 14.48 16.09
C PHE A 100 4.19 15.16 16.70
N ARG A 101 4.55 14.71 17.90
CA ARG A 101 5.79 15.03 18.58
C ARG A 101 6.35 13.73 19.13
N ASP A 102 7.63 13.47 18.93
CA ASP A 102 8.29 12.30 19.51
C ASP A 102 8.56 12.47 21.02
N SER A 103 9.29 11.52 21.62
CA SER A 103 9.66 11.58 23.04
C SER A 103 10.60 12.74 23.40
N GLN A 104 11.21 13.39 22.41
CA GLN A 104 12.07 14.55 22.55
C GLN A 104 11.36 15.86 22.17
N GLY A 105 10.09 15.80 21.76
CA GLY A 105 9.30 16.95 21.34
C GLY A 105 9.56 17.38 19.89
N GLN A 106 10.21 16.56 19.09
CA GLN A 106 10.51 16.84 17.68
C GLN A 106 9.31 16.52 16.80
N THR A 107 9.10 17.35 15.79
CA THR A 107 8.15 17.13 14.70
C THR A 107 8.64 16.03 13.75
N LEU A 108 7.72 15.50 12.94
CA LEU A 108 8.09 14.53 11.91
C LEU A 108 9.10 15.11 10.88
N ALA A 109 8.97 16.40 10.54
CA ALA A 109 9.88 17.08 9.63
C ALA A 109 11.31 17.13 10.18
N GLU A 110 11.48 17.54 11.44
CA GLU A 110 12.78 17.61 12.10
C GLU A 110 13.45 16.23 12.20
N ILE A 111 12.68 15.18 12.48
CA ILE A 111 13.19 13.81 12.53
C ILE A 111 13.66 13.35 11.14
N LEU A 112 12.92 13.68 10.09
CA LEU A 112 13.27 13.32 8.72
C LEU A 112 14.53 14.07 8.26
N GLU A 113 14.63 15.37 8.55
CA GLU A 113 15.82 16.18 8.24
C GLU A 113 17.05 15.65 8.97
N ALA A 114 16.95 15.41 10.28
CA ALA A 114 18.05 14.83 11.05
C ALA A 114 18.48 13.45 10.51
N LYS A 115 17.52 12.64 10.03
CA LYS A 115 17.82 11.34 9.43
C LYS A 115 18.46 11.47 8.05
N LEU A 116 18.09 12.47 7.25
CA LEU A 116 18.73 12.78 5.98
C LEU A 116 20.19 13.18 6.20
N ASP A 117 20.46 14.10 7.12
CA ASP A 117 21.82 14.51 7.46
C ASP A 117 22.67 13.33 7.94
N GLN A 118 22.10 12.47 8.79
CA GLN A 118 22.77 11.25 9.23
C GLN A 118 23.12 10.33 8.06
N LEU A 119 22.16 10.07 7.16
CA LEU A 119 22.37 9.19 6.01
C LEU A 119 23.38 9.77 5.03
N GLU A 120 23.38 11.10 4.84
CA GLU A 120 24.37 11.78 4.03
C GLU A 120 25.78 11.61 4.61
N GLN A 121 25.95 11.84 5.91
CA GLN A 121 27.24 11.64 6.59
C GLN A 121 27.71 10.18 6.50
N GLU A 122 26.82 9.22 6.75
CA GLU A 122 27.12 7.79 6.62
C GLU A 122 27.54 7.44 5.18
N PHE A 123 26.83 7.98 4.18
CA PHE A 123 27.14 7.77 2.78
C PHE A 123 28.49 8.37 2.40
N GLN A 124 28.75 9.63 2.80
CA GLN A 124 30.01 10.31 2.54
C GLN A 124 31.19 9.63 3.23
N ALA A 125 31.00 9.10 4.44
CA ALA A 125 32.03 8.35 5.14
C ALA A 125 32.36 7.01 4.46
N LEU A 126 31.37 6.37 3.83
CA LEU A 126 31.55 5.08 3.16
C LEU A 126 32.09 5.21 1.73
N TYR A 127 31.62 6.21 1.01
CA TYR A 127 31.83 6.32 -0.43
C TYR A 127 32.58 7.59 -0.83
N GLY A 128 32.62 8.64 0.00
CA GLY A 128 33.19 9.94 -0.35
C GLY A 128 32.11 10.96 -0.71
N THR A 129 32.51 12.21 -0.90
CA THR A 129 31.57 13.34 -1.04
C THR A 129 30.91 13.44 -2.41
N ASP A 130 31.69 13.25 -3.48
CA ASP A 130 31.23 13.46 -4.84
C ASP A 130 32.21 12.91 -5.90
N GLY A 131 31.79 13.00 -7.16
CA GLY A 131 32.65 12.78 -8.32
C GLY A 131 33.03 11.31 -8.58
N GLU A 132 34.00 11.14 -9.47
CA GLU A 132 34.49 9.83 -9.92
C GLU A 132 35.01 8.94 -8.77
N PRO A 133 35.78 9.45 -7.78
CA PRO A 133 36.25 8.64 -6.67
C PRO A 133 35.10 8.03 -5.86
N MET A 134 34.03 8.80 -5.66
CA MET A 134 32.85 8.33 -4.93
C MET A 134 32.11 7.23 -5.68
N TRP A 135 31.88 7.42 -6.98
CA TRP A 135 31.24 6.40 -7.81
C TRP A 135 32.05 5.10 -7.87
N ARG A 136 33.38 5.21 -7.92
CA ARG A 136 34.26 4.04 -7.92
C ARG A 136 34.15 3.26 -6.60
N ALA A 137 34.22 3.95 -5.46
CA ALA A 137 34.05 3.32 -4.14
C ALA A 137 32.66 2.68 -3.97
N LEU A 138 31.62 3.31 -4.52
CA LEU A 138 30.26 2.77 -4.49
C LEU A 138 30.15 1.48 -5.30
N LEU A 139 30.72 1.45 -6.51
CA LEU A 139 30.71 0.25 -7.37
C LEU A 139 31.53 -0.87 -6.73
N GLU A 140 32.78 -0.61 -6.36
CA GLU A 140 33.69 -1.61 -5.78
C GLU A 140 33.11 -2.33 -4.54
N ARG A 141 32.24 -1.67 -3.78
CA ARG A 141 31.67 -2.22 -2.55
C ARG A 141 30.32 -2.92 -2.75
N ASN A 142 29.63 -2.72 -3.87
CA ASN A 142 28.26 -3.21 -4.10
C ASN A 142 28.10 -4.10 -5.35
N THR A 143 29.17 -4.34 -6.10
CA THR A 143 29.26 -5.41 -7.12
C THR A 143 30.07 -6.59 -6.60
#